data_AF-A0A8C3DFD7-F1
#
_entry.id   AF-A0A8C3DFD7-F1
#
_cell.length_a   1.000
_cell.length_b   1.000
_cell.length_c   1.000
_cell.angle_alpha   90.00
_cell.angle_beta   90.00
_cell.angle_gamma   90.00
#
_symmetry.space_group_name_H-M   'P 1'
#
loop_
_entity.id
_entity.type
_entity.pdbx_description
1 polymer ?
#
loop_
_entity_poly.entity_id
_entity_poly.type
_entity_poly.pdbx_seq_one_letter_code
_entity_poly.pdbx_strand_id
1 'polypeptide(L)'
;MSLTPSIPQHRQASPCTLSWWRRPWRSVSSTWVFYDITTLTGAPRPPAGHALTGTASCPHPPHSEGAGLVLTRQQRKQCQNLLRHLAEQLPQLGMEGKLNVWILKPGAESQGRGKVLQLARGFTAPSVQVGRWVVQKYVERLLTIFGTKFDIRQWFVVTDWKPLTVWFYRDCYLRFCSWPFSLCHLDARHLCNVSVQKWYKTSPDQDPRVPPDKIWSNKQFQEYLEQLGQADAWHQVLVPGMKAAILNALRSAQDQVGFRKGSFELYGADFLVGEDCQPWLLEINSCPTMRPSSAVTRRLCANVQRDILRLVLDRKNNPTCSIGAFELIYKEVGWGDGGWELGLPGQRAGRKSRLCSCLWLPPPDKAVVGEDAAAS
;
A
#
# COMPACT_ATOMS: atom_id res chain seq x y z
N MET A 1 48.35 -48.65 -27.58
CA MET A 1 48.78 -47.66 -26.55
C MET A 1 48.29 -46.29 -26.98
N SER A 2 47.62 -45.59 -26.05
CA SER A 2 47.14 -44.19 -26.09
C SER A 2 46.31 -43.74 -27.31
N LEU A 3 44.99 -43.96 -27.23
CA LEU A 3 43.96 -43.19 -27.93
C LEU A 3 43.67 -41.92 -27.13
N THR A 4 43.97 -40.75 -27.70
CA THR A 4 43.56 -39.43 -27.20
C THR A 4 42.12 -39.15 -27.62
N PRO A 5 41.21 -38.76 -26.71
CA PRO A 5 39.84 -38.43 -27.09
C PRO A 5 39.74 -36.99 -27.60
N SER A 6 39.12 -36.84 -28.76
CA SER A 6 38.72 -35.59 -29.39
C SER A 6 37.57 -34.93 -28.61
N ILE A 7 37.77 -33.67 -28.22
CA ILE A 7 36.77 -32.82 -27.56
C ILE A 7 35.76 -32.33 -28.63
N PRO A 8 34.45 -32.62 -28.52
CA PRO A 8 33.45 -31.99 -29.37
C PRO A 8 33.15 -30.58 -28.87
N GLN A 9 33.19 -29.61 -29.79
CA GLN A 9 32.78 -28.23 -29.55
C GLN A 9 31.34 -28.17 -29.03
N HIS A 10 31.16 -27.50 -27.88
CA HIS A 10 29.85 -27.19 -27.33
C HIS A 10 29.03 -26.36 -28.33
N ARG A 11 27.95 -26.94 -28.86
CA ARG A 11 26.87 -26.15 -29.46
C ARG A 11 26.27 -25.25 -28.38
N GLN A 12 26.23 -23.95 -28.65
CA GLN A 12 25.44 -22.98 -27.89
C GLN A 12 23.98 -23.45 -27.87
N ALA A 13 23.47 -23.79 -26.68
CA ALA A 13 22.05 -23.93 -26.47
C ALA A 13 21.42 -22.54 -26.47
N SER A 14 20.64 -22.24 -27.51
CA SER A 14 19.76 -21.08 -27.56
C SER A 14 18.79 -21.14 -26.37
N PRO A 15 18.56 -20.04 -25.64
CA PRO A 15 17.55 -20.02 -24.60
C PRO A 15 16.17 -20.12 -25.26
N CYS A 16 15.52 -21.28 -25.07
CA CYS A 16 14.13 -21.49 -25.42
C CYS A 16 13.27 -20.44 -24.70
N THR A 17 12.71 -19.53 -25.50
CA THR A 17 11.65 -18.62 -25.12
C THR A 17 10.40 -19.43 -24.78
N LEU A 18 10.11 -19.59 -23.48
CA LEU A 18 8.79 -20.01 -23.00
C LEU A 18 7.79 -18.86 -23.23
N SER A 19 7.33 -18.76 -24.47
CA SER A 19 6.38 -17.77 -24.98
C SER A 19 4.93 -18.24 -24.81
N TRP A 20 4.51 -18.63 -23.61
CA TRP A 20 3.09 -18.99 -23.38
C TRP A 20 2.60 -18.61 -21.99
N TRP A 21 2.61 -17.31 -21.63
CA TRP A 21 1.69 -16.67 -20.66
C TRP A 21 1.75 -15.15 -20.85
N ARG A 22 1.03 -14.62 -21.84
CA ARG A 22 0.68 -13.19 -21.89
C ARG A 22 -0.83 -13.07 -22.12
N ARG A 23 -1.59 -13.24 -21.04
CA ARG A 23 -2.86 -12.51 -20.90
C ARG A 23 -2.62 -11.41 -19.88
N PRO A 24 -2.72 -10.12 -20.25
CA PRO A 24 -2.54 -9.04 -19.30
C PRO A 24 -3.63 -9.15 -18.24
N TRP A 25 -3.19 -9.09 -16.98
CA TRP A 25 -4.04 -8.81 -15.83
C TRP A 25 -4.91 -7.59 -16.16
N ARG A 26 -6.24 -7.77 -16.20
CA ARG A 26 -7.15 -6.64 -16.11
C ARG A 26 -7.11 -6.20 -14.65
N SER A 27 -6.66 -4.97 -14.41
CA SER A 27 -6.78 -4.30 -13.11
C SER A 27 -8.21 -4.45 -12.61
N VAL A 28 -8.38 -5.23 -11.55
CA VAL A 28 -9.65 -5.32 -10.83
C VAL A 28 -9.68 -4.11 -9.91
N SER A 29 -10.39 -3.07 -10.32
CA SER A 29 -10.71 -1.95 -9.43
C SER A 29 -11.77 -2.42 -8.44
N SER A 30 -11.32 -2.84 -7.25
CA SER A 30 -12.20 -2.97 -6.09
C SER A 30 -12.96 -1.66 -5.86
N THR A 31 -14.25 -1.78 -5.57
CA THR A 31 -15.23 -0.69 -5.49
C THR A 31 -14.77 0.39 -4.52
N TRP A 32 -14.30 1.50 -5.07
CA TRP A 32 -14.17 2.79 -4.39
C TRP A 32 -15.01 3.79 -5.20
N VAL A 33 -15.44 4.90 -4.59
CA VAL A 33 -16.26 5.91 -5.27
C VAL A 33 -15.48 6.47 -6.47
N PHE A 34 -15.75 5.96 -7.67
CA PHE A 34 -15.18 6.42 -8.92
C PHE A 34 -16.17 7.41 -9.55
N TYR A 35 -15.70 8.60 -9.90
CA TYR A 35 -16.39 9.46 -10.85
C TYR A 35 -15.84 9.14 -12.24
N ASP A 36 -16.65 8.49 -13.08
CA ASP A 36 -16.35 8.26 -14.49
C ASP A 36 -16.76 9.52 -15.29
N ILE A 37 -15.80 10.20 -15.91
CA ILE A 37 -16.05 11.40 -16.72
C ILE A 37 -15.69 11.05 -18.16
N THR A 38 -16.67 10.57 -18.93
CA THR A 38 -16.46 10.05 -20.29
C THR A 38 -16.83 11.02 -21.42
N THR A 39 -17.28 12.24 -21.14
CA THR A 39 -17.72 13.15 -22.20
C THR A 39 -17.42 14.59 -21.85
N LEU A 40 -16.50 15.22 -22.58
CA LEU A 40 -16.50 16.65 -22.94
C LEU A 40 -15.34 16.90 -23.94
N THR A 41 -15.68 16.99 -25.23
CA THR A 41 -14.75 17.35 -26.30
C THR A 41 -14.90 18.83 -26.67
N GLY A 42 -13.77 19.53 -26.80
CA GLY A 42 -13.65 20.69 -27.69
C GLY A 42 -13.36 22.04 -27.03
N ALA A 43 -12.10 22.48 -27.05
CA ALA A 43 -11.67 23.88 -27.25
C ALA A 43 -10.13 23.98 -27.37
N PRO A 44 -9.57 24.99 -28.09
CA PRO A 44 -8.20 24.96 -28.61
C PRO A 44 -7.14 25.59 -27.69
N ARG A 45 -5.86 25.24 -27.97
CA ARG A 45 -4.63 25.62 -27.25
C ARG A 45 -4.20 27.08 -27.48
N PRO A 46 -3.53 27.74 -26.50
CA PRO A 46 -2.58 28.82 -26.75
C PRO A 46 -1.10 28.37 -26.58
N PRO A 47 -0.13 29.15 -27.11
CA PRO A 47 1.26 28.72 -27.31
C PRO A 47 2.17 28.95 -26.09
N ALA A 48 3.33 28.29 -26.15
CA ALA A 48 4.35 28.21 -25.11
C ALA A 48 5.18 29.50 -24.94
N GLY A 49 5.58 29.80 -23.69
CA GLY A 49 6.51 30.90 -23.41
C GLY A 49 7.10 30.88 -22.00
N HIS A 50 8.42 30.68 -21.96
CA HIS A 50 9.45 31.18 -21.03
C HIS A 50 9.61 30.62 -19.60
N ALA A 51 10.85 30.15 -19.39
CA ALA A 51 11.46 29.82 -18.12
C ALA A 51 11.81 31.09 -17.33
N LEU A 52 11.56 31.06 -16.02
CA LEU A 52 12.10 32.02 -15.06
C LEU A 52 12.80 31.28 -13.92
N THR A 53 14.09 31.56 -13.83
CA THR A 53 14.95 31.29 -12.67
C THR A 53 14.58 32.25 -11.54
N GLY A 54 14.21 31.72 -10.39
CA GLY A 54 13.97 32.50 -9.18
C GLY A 54 13.89 31.55 -7.97
N THR A 55 14.57 31.91 -6.89
CA THR A 55 14.49 31.26 -5.59
C THR A 55 13.05 31.35 -5.06
N ALA A 56 12.27 30.28 -5.28
CA ALA A 56 10.84 30.27 -5.01
C ALA A 56 10.56 29.79 -3.57
N SER A 57 10.14 30.73 -2.73
CA SER A 57 9.26 30.43 -1.60
C SER A 57 8.03 29.66 -2.09
N CYS A 58 7.52 28.74 -1.27
CA CYS A 58 6.38 27.90 -1.62
C CYS A 58 5.21 28.72 -2.19
N PRO A 59 4.69 28.41 -3.38
CA PRO A 59 3.44 28.99 -3.85
C PRO A 59 2.31 28.46 -2.96
N HIS A 60 1.81 29.34 -2.11
CA HIS A 60 0.56 29.13 -1.39
C HIS A 60 -0.55 28.81 -2.41
N PRO A 61 -1.49 27.90 -2.08
CA PRO A 61 -2.64 27.67 -2.95
C PRO A 61 -3.40 28.99 -3.17
N PRO A 62 -4.14 29.14 -4.29
CA PRO A 62 -4.98 30.31 -4.56
C PRO A 62 -6.20 30.43 -3.61
N HIS A 63 -6.15 29.82 -2.42
CA HIS A 63 -6.98 30.24 -1.31
C HIS A 63 -6.34 31.49 -0.73
N SER A 64 -6.67 32.64 -1.33
CA SER A 64 -6.60 33.99 -0.78
C SER A 64 -5.33 34.34 -0.01
N GLU A 65 -4.55 35.27 -0.54
CA GLU A 65 -3.75 36.18 0.28
C GLU A 65 -4.51 36.54 1.57
N GLY A 66 -3.97 36.14 2.72
CA GLY A 66 -4.16 36.81 4.02
C GLY A 66 -5.57 36.93 4.62
N ALA A 67 -6.65 36.47 3.97
CA ALA A 67 -8.00 36.56 4.54
C ALA A 67 -8.22 35.47 5.59
N GLY A 68 -7.75 35.72 6.81
CA GLY A 68 -8.03 34.86 7.96
C GLY A 68 -9.51 34.92 8.34
N LEU A 69 -10.21 33.80 8.21
CA LEU A 69 -11.57 33.68 8.74
C LEU A 69 -11.51 33.75 10.28
N VAL A 70 -11.94 34.88 10.86
CA VAL A 70 -11.97 35.05 12.33
C VAL A 70 -13.24 34.40 12.88
N LEU A 71 -13.09 33.16 13.35
CA LEU A 71 -14.19 32.43 13.99
C LEU A 71 -14.42 32.92 15.43
N THR A 72 -15.68 33.15 15.79
CA THR A 72 -16.09 33.34 17.18
C THR A 72 -15.78 32.08 18.02
N ARG A 73 -15.72 32.21 19.35
CA ARG A 73 -15.54 31.06 20.26
C ARG A 73 -16.62 29.99 20.04
N GLN A 74 -17.86 30.41 19.80
CA GLN A 74 -18.98 29.50 19.56
C GLN A 74 -18.83 28.74 18.25
N GLN A 75 -18.51 29.43 17.15
CA GLN A 75 -18.27 28.79 15.86
C GLN A 75 -17.09 27.82 15.93
N ARG A 76 -16.00 28.18 16.63
CA ARG A 76 -14.86 27.26 16.83
C ARG A 76 -15.29 25.98 17.54
N LYS A 77 -16.10 26.08 18.60
CA LYS A 77 -16.62 24.92 19.34
C LYS A 77 -17.53 24.05 18.45
N GLN A 78 -18.39 24.69 17.65
CA GLN A 78 -19.24 23.98 16.68
C GLN A 78 -18.41 23.23 15.64
N CYS A 79 -17.41 23.87 15.02
CA CYS A 79 -16.53 23.23 14.06
C CYS A 79 -15.73 22.07 14.68
N GLN A 80 -15.22 22.22 15.90
CA GLN A 80 -14.51 21.15 16.60
C GLN A 80 -15.40 19.94 16.88
N ASN A 81 -16.65 20.17 17.31
CA ASN A 81 -17.61 19.10 17.54
C ASN A 81 -17.98 18.38 16.23
N LEU A 82 -18.20 19.14 15.15
CA LEU A 82 -18.48 18.57 13.84
C LEU A 82 -17.29 17.72 13.34
N LEU A 83 -16.06 18.23 13.45
CA LEU A 83 -14.86 17.49 13.04
C LEU A 83 -14.67 16.20 13.84
N ARG A 84 -14.98 16.21 15.15
CA ARG A 84 -14.95 15.00 15.97
C ARG A 84 -15.95 13.96 15.48
N HIS A 85 -17.19 14.39 15.22
CA HIS A 85 -18.22 13.51 14.69
C HIS A 85 -17.88 12.96 13.30
N LEU A 86 -17.32 13.81 12.42
CA LEU A 86 -16.86 13.38 11.11
C LEU A 86 -15.70 12.38 11.19
N ALA A 87 -14.76 12.55 12.13
CA ALA A 87 -13.63 11.63 12.31
C ALA A 87 -14.08 10.20 12.67
N GLU A 88 -15.20 10.07 13.40
CA GLU A 88 -15.77 8.76 13.75
C GLU A 88 -16.37 8.03 12.55
N GLN A 89 -16.85 8.78 11.55
CA GLN A 89 -17.57 8.23 10.39
C GLN A 89 -16.72 8.18 9.11
N LEU A 90 -15.66 9.00 9.03
CA LEU A 90 -14.82 9.17 7.85
C LEU A 90 -13.37 8.78 8.17
N PRO A 91 -12.98 7.50 7.96
CA PRO A 91 -11.62 7.03 8.22
C PRO A 91 -10.54 7.81 7.47
N GLN A 92 -10.88 8.40 6.33
CA GLN A 92 -9.93 9.18 5.51
C GLN A 92 -9.73 10.61 6.02
N LEU A 93 -10.57 11.09 6.94
CA LEU A 93 -10.47 12.46 7.46
C LEU A 93 -9.11 12.72 8.10
N GLY A 94 -8.47 11.70 8.67
CA GLY A 94 -7.13 11.75 9.27
C GLY A 94 -5.98 11.86 8.26
N MET A 95 -6.13 11.34 7.04
CA MET A 95 -5.07 11.35 6.02
C MET A 95 -5.18 12.46 4.98
N GLU A 96 -6.39 12.98 4.76
CA GLU A 96 -6.73 13.74 3.55
C GLU A 96 -6.12 15.15 3.48
N GLY A 97 -5.59 15.67 4.59
CA GLY A 97 -4.97 16.99 4.61
C GLY A 97 -5.98 18.14 4.53
N LYS A 98 -5.58 19.23 3.88
CA LYS A 98 -6.39 20.45 3.67
C LYS A 98 -6.20 21.05 2.28
N LEU A 99 -5.23 20.56 1.52
CA LEU A 99 -4.85 21.09 0.21
C LEU A 99 -5.63 20.43 -0.92
N ASN A 100 -6.48 19.44 -0.60
CA ASN A 100 -7.32 18.70 -1.52
C ASN A 100 -6.52 18.18 -2.71
N VAL A 101 -5.40 17.50 -2.40
CA VAL A 101 -4.49 16.95 -3.40
C VAL A 101 -5.01 15.59 -3.86
N TRP A 102 -5.00 15.38 -5.18
CA TRP A 102 -5.37 14.13 -5.84
C TRP A 102 -4.22 13.61 -6.67
N ILE A 103 -4.08 12.29 -6.73
CA ILE A 103 -3.08 11.59 -7.54
C ILE A 103 -3.77 10.93 -8.73
N LEU A 104 -3.36 11.30 -9.94
CA LEU A 104 -3.82 10.70 -11.18
C LEU A 104 -2.83 9.63 -11.62
N LYS A 105 -3.32 8.40 -11.80
CA LYS A 105 -2.54 7.24 -12.23
C LYS A 105 -3.09 6.68 -13.54
N PRO A 106 -2.26 6.39 -14.55
CA PRO A 106 -2.72 5.70 -15.75
C PRO A 106 -3.17 4.26 -15.41
N GLY A 107 -4.21 3.78 -16.08
CA GLY A 107 -4.74 2.44 -15.92
C GLY A 107 -3.80 1.39 -16.51
N ALA A 108 -3.48 0.37 -15.70
CA ALA A 108 -2.70 -0.82 -16.09
C ALA A 108 -1.18 -0.63 -16.32
N GLU A 109 -0.58 0.49 -15.88
CA GLU A 109 0.88 0.63 -15.91
C GLU A 109 1.50 0.33 -14.53
N SER A 110 2.25 -0.77 -14.46
CA SER A 110 3.03 -1.13 -13.28
C SER A 110 4.37 -0.40 -13.23
N GLN A 111 4.96 -0.28 -12.03
CA GLN A 111 6.34 0.18 -11.80
C GLN A 111 6.64 1.65 -12.13
N GLY A 112 5.63 2.51 -12.24
CA GLY A 112 5.82 3.93 -12.57
C GLY A 112 6.38 4.14 -13.98
N ARG A 113 6.17 3.19 -14.90
CA ARG A 113 6.59 3.32 -16.32
C ARG A 113 5.67 4.24 -17.12
N GLY A 114 4.51 4.57 -16.56
CA GLY A 114 3.61 5.62 -17.02
C GLY A 114 4.10 7.01 -16.67
N LYS A 115 4.50 7.78 -17.68
CA LYS A 115 5.20 9.06 -17.55
C LYS A 115 4.39 10.22 -16.97
N VAL A 116 3.16 10.03 -16.48
CA VAL A 116 2.37 11.15 -15.95
C VAL A 116 1.64 10.73 -14.68
N LEU A 117 2.36 10.76 -13.57
CA LEU A 117 1.73 10.95 -12.27
C LEU A 117 1.54 12.46 -12.09
N GLN A 118 0.30 12.91 -12.08
CA GLN A 118 0.00 14.31 -11.80
C GLN A 118 -0.65 14.39 -10.44
N LEU A 119 -0.03 15.20 -9.59
CA LEU A 119 -0.62 15.64 -8.34
C LEU A 119 -1.26 17.01 -8.62
N ALA A 120 -2.57 17.08 -8.48
CA ALA A 120 -3.33 18.29 -8.74
C ALA A 120 -3.95 18.81 -7.43
N ARG A 121 -3.98 20.13 -7.28
CA ARG A 121 -4.76 20.83 -6.25
C ARG A 121 -6.06 21.33 -6.89
N GLY A 122 -7.20 21.09 -6.25
CA GLY A 122 -8.49 21.63 -6.71
C GLY A 122 -8.99 21.06 -8.05
N PHE A 123 -9.82 21.83 -8.75
CA PHE A 123 -10.57 21.41 -9.95
C PHE A 123 -9.82 21.54 -11.28
N THR A 124 -8.52 21.88 -11.27
CA THR A 124 -7.76 22.02 -12.52
C THR A 124 -7.47 20.64 -13.09
N ALA A 125 -8.35 20.17 -13.98
CA ALA A 125 -8.11 18.96 -14.77
C ALA A 125 -6.83 19.19 -15.59
N PRO A 126 -5.76 18.42 -15.36
CA PRO A 126 -4.60 18.50 -16.22
C PRO A 126 -4.98 18.15 -17.67
N SER A 127 -4.19 18.55 -18.65
CA SER A 127 -4.31 18.02 -20.01
C SER A 127 -3.87 16.57 -20.03
N VAL A 128 -4.76 15.67 -19.64
CA VAL A 128 -4.51 14.23 -19.53
C VAL A 128 -4.72 13.57 -20.91
N GLN A 129 -3.84 12.64 -21.28
CA GLN A 129 -3.99 11.87 -22.51
C GLN A 129 -5.22 10.97 -22.45
N VAL A 130 -5.88 10.76 -23.59
CA VAL A 130 -7.01 9.83 -23.72
C VAL A 130 -6.56 8.44 -23.29
N GLY A 131 -7.23 7.88 -22.28
CA GLY A 131 -6.88 6.60 -21.69
C GLY A 131 -7.71 6.30 -20.46
N ARG A 132 -7.47 5.14 -19.83
CA ARG A 132 -8.05 4.82 -18.53
C ARG A 132 -7.20 5.45 -17.45
N TRP A 133 -7.84 6.08 -16.47
CA TRP A 133 -7.18 6.74 -15.37
C TRP A 133 -7.83 6.37 -14.04
N VAL A 134 -7.03 6.36 -12.99
CA VAL A 134 -7.48 6.27 -11.61
C VAL A 134 -7.19 7.62 -10.97
N VAL A 135 -8.25 8.27 -10.48
CA VAL A 135 -8.16 9.46 -9.64
C VAL A 135 -8.32 8.99 -8.19
N GLN A 136 -7.29 9.20 -7.38
CA GLN A 136 -7.26 8.74 -5.99
C GLN A 136 -6.92 9.92 -5.08
N LYS A 137 -7.56 10.00 -3.90
CA LYS A 137 -7.20 11.03 -2.92
C LYS A 137 -5.75 10.83 -2.47
N TYR A 138 -4.94 11.89 -2.52
CA TYR A 138 -3.58 11.83 -2.02
C TYR A 138 -3.56 11.86 -0.49
N VAL A 139 -2.70 11.01 0.10
CA VAL A 139 -2.38 11.00 1.53
C VAL A 139 -1.48 12.19 1.82
N GLU A 140 -2.06 13.28 2.32
CA GLU A 140 -1.34 14.52 2.61
C GLU A 140 -0.64 14.49 3.97
N ARG A 141 -1.25 13.82 4.96
CA ARG A 141 -0.72 13.63 6.31
C ARG A 141 -0.19 12.22 6.50
N LEU A 142 1.02 12.01 6.02
CA LEU A 142 1.75 10.75 6.12
C LEU A 142 2.79 10.80 7.23
N LEU A 143 3.07 9.66 7.85
CA LEU A 143 4.24 9.50 8.70
C LEU A 143 5.48 9.69 7.84
N THR A 144 6.32 10.68 8.19
CA THR A 144 7.64 10.88 7.58
C THR A 144 8.71 10.35 8.51
N ILE A 145 9.74 9.72 7.95
CA ILE A 145 10.96 9.37 8.68
C ILE A 145 12.01 10.42 8.32
N PHE A 146 12.49 11.17 9.31
CA PHE A 146 13.43 12.28 9.12
C PHE A 146 12.95 13.28 8.03
N GLY A 147 11.67 13.65 8.09
CA GLY A 147 11.04 14.55 7.11
C GLY A 147 10.93 13.98 5.69
N THR A 148 11.16 12.68 5.51
CA THR A 148 11.21 12.02 4.18
C THR A 148 10.06 11.05 4.02
N LYS A 149 9.42 11.12 2.85
CA LYS A 149 8.36 10.18 2.47
C LYS A 149 8.93 8.79 2.20
N PHE A 150 8.21 7.77 2.64
CA PHE A 150 8.48 6.38 2.33
C PHE A 150 7.20 5.61 2.02
N ASP A 151 7.36 4.42 1.45
CA ASP A 151 6.33 3.39 1.42
C ASP A 151 6.89 2.04 1.90
N ILE A 152 5.99 1.11 2.23
CA ILE A 152 6.32 -0.26 2.65
C ILE A 152 6.01 -1.22 1.50
N ARG A 153 7.00 -2.02 1.10
CA ARG A 153 6.81 -3.19 0.24
C ARG A 153 6.57 -4.41 1.11
N GLN A 154 5.32 -4.85 1.20
CA GLN A 154 4.90 -6.05 1.91
C GLN A 154 4.70 -7.23 0.95
N TRP A 155 5.30 -8.38 1.24
CA TRP A 155 5.10 -9.59 0.43
C TRP A 155 4.03 -10.51 1.03
N PHE A 156 3.28 -11.16 0.15
CA PHE A 156 2.38 -12.25 0.51
C PHE A 156 2.25 -13.23 -0.66
N VAL A 157 1.94 -14.49 -0.35
CA VAL A 157 1.77 -15.56 -1.35
C VAL A 157 0.34 -16.08 -1.28
N VAL A 158 -0.27 -16.28 -2.44
CA VAL A 158 -1.51 -17.04 -2.57
C VAL A 158 -1.15 -18.40 -3.15
N THR A 159 -1.43 -19.47 -2.39
CA THR A 159 -1.15 -20.85 -2.84
C THR A 159 -2.38 -21.55 -3.39
N ASP A 160 -3.57 -21.03 -3.13
CA ASP A 160 -4.83 -21.54 -3.65
C ASP A 160 -5.87 -20.43 -3.62
N TRP A 161 -6.79 -20.43 -4.59
CA TRP A 161 -7.89 -19.46 -4.71
C TRP A 161 -9.25 -20.08 -4.35
N LYS A 162 -9.34 -21.42 -4.26
CA LYS A 162 -10.57 -22.14 -3.91
C LYS A 162 -10.25 -23.49 -3.23
N PRO A 163 -10.11 -23.56 -1.90
CA PRO A 163 -10.30 -22.46 -0.94
C PRO A 163 -9.18 -21.42 -1.00
N LEU A 164 -9.52 -20.14 -0.83
CA LEU A 164 -8.52 -19.07 -0.76
C LEU A 164 -7.55 -19.31 0.41
N THR A 165 -6.26 -19.43 0.10
CA THR A 165 -5.19 -19.66 1.09
C THR A 165 -4.08 -18.63 0.92
N VAL A 166 -3.88 -17.80 1.95
CA VAL A 166 -3.02 -16.60 1.91
C VAL A 166 -1.96 -16.66 3.01
N TRP A 167 -0.71 -16.45 2.60
CA TRP A 167 0.47 -16.46 3.46
C TRP A 167 1.12 -15.08 3.48
N PHE A 168 1.26 -14.50 4.65
CA PHE A 168 1.93 -13.22 4.85
C PHE A 168 3.41 -13.46 5.15
N TYR A 169 4.30 -12.70 4.51
CA TYR A 169 5.72 -12.77 4.83
C TYR A 169 6.07 -11.77 5.92
N ARG A 170 6.59 -12.21 7.07
CA ARG A 170 6.78 -11.35 8.25
C ARG A 170 7.79 -10.22 8.04
N ASP A 171 8.76 -10.42 7.15
CA ASP A 171 9.73 -9.39 6.81
C ASP A 171 9.26 -8.54 5.62
N CYS A 172 9.49 -7.24 5.71
CA CYS A 172 9.22 -6.30 4.63
C CYS A 172 10.31 -5.22 4.59
N TYR A 173 10.27 -4.36 3.59
CA TYR A 173 11.22 -3.25 3.48
C TYR A 173 10.53 -1.95 3.09
N LEU A 174 11.12 -0.85 3.52
CA LEU A 174 10.68 0.51 3.24
C LEU A 174 11.50 1.08 2.09
N ARG A 175 10.88 1.91 1.23
CA ARG A 175 11.56 2.65 0.16
C ARG A 175 11.40 4.14 0.40
N PHE A 176 12.52 4.86 0.47
CA PHE A 176 12.52 6.30 0.68
C PHE A 176 12.49 7.07 -0.65
N CYS A 177 11.85 8.23 -0.62
CA CYS A 177 12.05 9.26 -1.63
C CYS A 177 13.44 9.89 -1.50
N SER A 178 13.94 10.49 -2.59
CA SER A 178 15.27 11.12 -2.65
C SER A 178 15.31 12.55 -2.13
N TRP A 179 14.15 13.10 -1.78
CA TRP A 179 13.95 14.50 -1.37
C TRP A 179 13.05 14.55 -0.12
N PRO A 180 13.22 15.56 0.74
CA PRO A 180 12.30 15.82 1.83
C PRO A 180 10.86 15.95 1.34
N PHE A 181 9.90 15.47 2.13
CA PHE A 181 8.49 15.54 1.78
C PHE A 181 8.00 16.99 1.83
N SER A 182 7.36 17.44 0.74
CA SER A 182 6.78 18.77 0.68
C SER A 182 5.57 18.79 -0.26
N LEU A 183 4.42 19.24 0.24
CA LEU A 183 3.25 19.44 -0.61
C LEU A 183 3.34 20.68 -1.50
N CYS A 184 4.41 21.49 -1.40
CA CYS A 184 4.64 22.62 -2.31
C CYS A 184 5.01 22.18 -3.72
N HIS A 185 5.61 21.00 -3.86
CA HIS A 185 6.02 20.45 -5.14
C HIS A 185 5.29 19.15 -5.41
N LEU A 186 4.40 19.18 -6.41
CA LEU A 186 3.47 18.10 -6.70
C LEU A 186 3.92 17.34 -7.96
N ASP A 187 5.13 16.79 -7.92
CA ASP A 187 5.74 16.06 -9.03
C ASP A 187 6.17 14.63 -8.66
N ALA A 188 6.84 13.94 -9.59
CA ALA A 188 7.23 12.55 -9.43
C ALA A 188 8.27 12.29 -8.31
N ARG A 189 8.81 13.33 -7.65
CA ARG A 189 9.62 13.18 -6.42
C ARG A 189 8.84 12.47 -5.30
N HIS A 190 7.51 12.54 -5.34
CA HIS A 190 6.62 11.92 -4.35
C HIS A 190 6.43 10.40 -4.57
N LEU A 191 7.07 9.78 -5.56
CA LEU A 191 6.97 8.36 -5.86
C LEU A 191 8.15 7.56 -5.29
N CYS A 192 7.94 6.71 -4.31
CA CYS A 192 9.01 5.93 -3.66
C CYS A 192 9.60 4.80 -4.52
N ASN A 193 9.04 4.53 -5.71
CA ASN A 193 9.53 3.46 -6.58
C ASN A 193 11.00 3.67 -6.96
N VAL A 194 11.84 2.65 -6.74
CA VAL A 194 13.27 2.66 -7.09
C VAL A 194 13.50 3.00 -8.58
N SER A 195 12.60 2.57 -9.47
CA SER A 195 12.65 2.88 -10.91
C SER A 195 12.52 4.36 -11.22
N VAL A 196 11.81 5.12 -10.38
CA VAL A 196 11.64 6.57 -10.49
C VAL A 196 12.79 7.27 -9.77
N GLN A 197 13.05 6.88 -8.52
CA GLN A 197 14.03 7.54 -7.65
C GLN A 197 15.47 7.45 -8.16
N LYS A 198 15.83 6.45 -8.98
CA LYS A 198 17.14 6.38 -9.63
C LYS A 198 17.44 7.56 -10.58
N TRP A 199 16.41 8.26 -11.05
CA TRP A 199 16.56 9.42 -11.93
C TRP A 199 16.70 10.74 -11.17
N TYR A 200 16.49 10.73 -9.86
CA TYR A 200 16.62 11.90 -9.01
C TYR A 200 17.92 11.82 -8.20
N LYS A 201 18.73 12.88 -8.28
CA LYS A 201 19.80 13.08 -7.31
C LYS A 201 19.20 13.29 -5.93
N THR A 202 19.89 12.79 -4.91
CA THR A 202 19.52 13.05 -3.51
C THR A 202 19.61 14.56 -3.25
N SER A 203 18.61 15.12 -2.58
CA SER A 203 18.60 16.54 -2.21
C SER A 203 19.79 16.88 -1.30
N PRO A 204 20.44 18.06 -1.44
CA PRO A 204 21.39 18.55 -0.45
C PRO A 204 20.76 18.72 0.94
N ASP A 205 19.46 19.02 1.00
CA ASP A 205 18.70 19.20 2.24
C ASP A 205 18.20 17.89 2.86
N GLN A 206 18.62 16.75 2.30
CA GLN A 206 18.22 15.44 2.78
C GLN A 206 18.85 15.15 4.15
N ASP A 207 18.04 14.72 5.12
CA ASP A 207 18.55 14.35 6.44
C ASP A 207 19.59 13.21 6.31
N PRO A 208 20.81 13.36 6.86
CA PRO A 208 21.90 12.40 6.68
C PRO A 208 21.63 11.03 7.33
N ARG A 209 20.61 10.91 8.19
CA ARG A 209 20.19 9.64 8.79
C ARG A 209 19.35 8.78 7.85
N VAL A 210 18.82 9.36 6.76
CA VAL A 210 18.19 8.56 5.70
C VAL A 210 19.28 7.75 4.99
N PRO A 211 19.12 6.43 4.84
CA PRO A 211 20.19 5.59 4.31
C PRO A 211 20.51 5.96 2.85
N PRO A 212 21.79 5.94 2.44
CA PRO A 212 22.19 6.31 1.07
C PRO A 212 21.55 5.45 -0.02
N ASP A 213 21.29 4.18 0.28
CA ASP A 213 20.62 3.24 -0.62
C ASP A 213 19.08 3.38 -0.61
N LYS A 214 18.53 4.26 0.23
CA LYS A 214 17.11 4.62 0.34
C LYS A 214 16.22 3.42 0.70
N ILE A 215 16.77 2.45 1.44
CA ILE A 215 16.03 1.26 1.87
C ILE A 215 16.23 1.00 3.36
N TRP A 216 15.12 0.75 4.08
CA TRP A 216 15.16 0.17 5.41
C TRP A 216 14.49 -1.19 5.45
N SER A 217 14.94 -2.03 6.38
CA SER A 217 14.17 -3.21 6.80
C SER A 217 13.07 -2.80 7.78
N ASN A 218 12.03 -3.63 7.88
CA ASN A 218 11.00 -3.50 8.92
C ASN A 218 11.56 -3.48 10.36
N LYS A 219 12.72 -4.10 10.62
CA LYS A 219 13.38 -4.06 11.94
C LYS A 219 13.89 -2.65 12.27
N GLN A 220 14.57 -2.02 11.32
CA GLN A 220 15.01 -0.62 11.46
C GLN A 220 13.82 0.33 11.64
N PHE A 221 12.69 0.03 11.00
CA PHE A 221 11.47 0.81 11.19
C PHE A 221 10.84 0.60 12.57
N GLN A 222 10.85 -0.62 13.11
CA GLN A 222 10.41 -0.91 14.49
C GLN A 222 11.27 -0.16 15.51
N GLU A 223 12.60 -0.20 15.37
CA GLU A 223 13.53 0.57 16.22
C GLU A 223 13.25 2.08 16.14
N TYR A 224 12.90 2.59 14.96
CA TYR A 224 12.50 4.00 14.81
C TYR A 224 11.17 4.32 15.51
N LEU A 225 10.17 3.45 15.41
CA LEU A 225 8.90 3.61 16.11
C LEU A 225 9.09 3.56 17.64
N GLU A 226 9.98 2.69 18.14
CA GLU A 226 10.38 2.65 19.55
C GLU A 226 10.97 4.00 20.01
N GLN A 227 11.85 4.60 19.21
CA GLN A 227 12.42 5.92 19.50
C GLN A 227 11.37 7.04 19.54
N LEU A 228 10.27 6.90 18.79
CA LEU A 228 9.13 7.82 18.83
C LEU A 228 8.16 7.55 19.99
N GLY A 229 8.40 6.53 20.83
CA GLY A 229 7.46 6.09 21.87
C GLY A 229 6.22 5.38 21.31
N GLN A 230 6.31 4.85 20.09
CA GLN A 230 5.22 4.19 19.35
C GLN A 230 5.54 2.73 19.02
N ALA A 231 6.32 2.04 19.86
CA ALA A 231 6.74 0.65 19.66
C ALA A 231 5.57 -0.29 19.32
N ASP A 232 4.45 -0.12 20.02
CA ASP A 232 3.24 -0.91 19.87
C ASP A 232 2.56 -0.74 18.50
N ALA A 233 2.76 0.39 17.81
CA ALA A 233 2.09 0.68 16.55
C ALA A 233 2.41 -0.36 15.47
N TRP A 234 3.61 -0.94 15.48
CA TRP A 234 3.97 -1.99 14.52
C TRP A 234 3.07 -3.22 14.66
N HIS A 235 2.96 -3.76 15.88
CA HIS A 235 2.26 -5.01 16.14
C HIS A 235 0.74 -4.84 16.30
N GLN A 236 0.30 -3.69 16.84
CA GLN A 236 -1.12 -3.45 17.15
C GLN A 236 -1.87 -2.76 15.99
N VAL A 237 -1.18 -2.02 15.12
CA VAL A 237 -1.83 -1.22 14.06
C VAL A 237 -1.35 -1.63 12.67
N LEU A 238 -0.05 -1.51 12.38
CA LEU A 238 0.50 -1.66 11.03
C LEU A 238 0.36 -3.09 10.49
N VAL A 239 0.86 -4.09 11.21
CA VAL A 239 0.78 -5.48 10.74
C VAL A 239 -0.67 -5.97 10.61
N PRO A 240 -1.56 -5.79 11.60
CA PRO A 240 -2.97 -6.16 11.46
C PRO A 240 -3.66 -5.42 10.30
N GLY A 241 -3.43 -4.12 10.16
CA GLY A 241 -4.01 -3.30 9.09
C GLY A 241 -3.55 -3.74 7.70
N MET A 242 -2.25 -4.03 7.53
CA MET A 242 -1.72 -4.57 6.26
C MET A 242 -2.32 -5.94 5.92
N LYS A 243 -2.42 -6.85 6.90
CA LYS A 243 -3.05 -8.17 6.71
C LYS A 243 -4.52 -8.01 6.30
N ALA A 244 -5.28 -7.18 7.00
CA ALA A 244 -6.69 -6.93 6.71
C ALA A 244 -6.89 -6.33 5.31
N ALA A 245 -6.10 -5.34 4.92
CA ALA A 245 -6.17 -4.72 3.60
C ALA A 245 -5.88 -5.73 2.47
N ILE A 246 -4.85 -6.57 2.62
CA ILE A 246 -4.53 -7.64 1.67
C ILE A 246 -5.71 -8.63 1.56
N LEU A 247 -6.25 -9.11 2.68
CA LEU A 247 -7.34 -10.08 2.67
C LEU A 247 -8.61 -9.52 2.02
N ASN A 248 -8.96 -8.26 2.33
CA ASN A 248 -10.11 -7.61 1.75
C ASN A 248 -9.95 -7.41 0.23
N ALA A 249 -8.75 -7.02 -0.22
CA ALA A 249 -8.44 -6.91 -1.64
C ALA A 249 -8.60 -8.27 -2.37
N LEU A 250 -8.02 -9.34 -1.81
CA LEU A 250 -8.11 -10.68 -2.40
C LEU A 250 -9.54 -11.21 -2.45
N ARG A 251 -10.31 -11.05 -1.37
CA ARG A 251 -11.72 -11.46 -1.32
C ARG A 251 -12.57 -10.73 -2.36
N SER A 252 -12.34 -9.43 -2.54
CA SER A 252 -13.07 -8.64 -3.55
C SER A 252 -12.79 -9.07 -5.00
N ALA A 253 -11.64 -9.70 -5.23
CA ALA A 253 -11.20 -10.16 -6.54
C ALA A 253 -11.41 -11.67 -6.76
N GLN A 254 -11.71 -12.44 -5.71
CA GLN A 254 -11.66 -13.91 -5.72
C GLN A 254 -12.52 -14.53 -6.83
N ASP A 255 -13.72 -14.01 -7.08
CA ASP A 255 -14.62 -14.52 -8.12
C ASP A 255 -14.19 -14.18 -9.55
N GLN A 256 -13.26 -13.23 -9.71
CA GLN A 256 -12.75 -12.77 -10.99
C GLN A 256 -11.44 -13.46 -11.40
N VAL A 257 -10.81 -14.17 -10.47
CA VAL A 257 -9.50 -14.78 -10.70
C VAL A 257 -9.65 -16.19 -11.29
N GLY A 258 -9.15 -16.35 -12.52
CA GLY A 258 -8.90 -17.68 -13.07
C GLY A 258 -7.72 -18.32 -12.34
N PHE A 259 -7.89 -19.53 -11.82
CA PHE A 259 -6.84 -20.23 -11.07
C PHE A 259 -6.63 -21.65 -11.59
N ARG A 260 -5.43 -22.19 -11.35
CA ARG A 260 -5.06 -23.57 -11.62
C ARG A 260 -4.55 -24.21 -10.34
N LYS A 261 -5.07 -25.39 -10.00
CA LYS A 261 -4.58 -26.16 -8.85
C LYS A 261 -3.08 -26.46 -9.00
N GLY A 262 -2.35 -26.30 -7.90
CA GLY A 262 -0.89 -26.46 -7.87
C GLY A 262 -0.11 -25.23 -8.37
N SER A 263 -0.79 -24.16 -8.78
CA SER A 263 -0.16 -22.86 -9.01
C SER A 263 -0.16 -22.01 -7.74
N PHE A 264 0.86 -21.18 -7.59
CA PHE A 264 0.95 -20.17 -6.55
C PHE A 264 1.44 -18.87 -7.18
N GLU A 265 1.17 -17.75 -6.53
CA GLU A 265 1.69 -16.46 -6.97
C GLU A 265 2.18 -15.64 -5.77
N LEU A 266 3.35 -15.03 -5.96
CA LEU A 266 3.89 -14.06 -5.03
C LEU A 266 3.48 -12.66 -5.46
N TYR A 267 2.95 -11.90 -4.50
CA TYR A 267 2.54 -10.52 -4.69
C TYR A 267 3.37 -9.59 -3.80
N GLY A 268 3.48 -8.33 -4.23
CA GLY A 268 3.98 -7.23 -3.43
C GLY A 268 2.91 -6.16 -3.26
N ALA A 269 2.44 -5.94 -2.04
CA ALA A 269 1.55 -4.83 -1.71
C ALA A 269 2.38 -3.61 -1.27
N ASP A 270 2.02 -2.44 -1.80
CA ASP A 270 2.67 -1.16 -1.49
C ASP A 270 1.75 -0.38 -0.55
N PHE A 271 2.27 -0.01 0.62
CA PHE A 271 1.51 0.73 1.65
C PHE A 271 2.16 2.08 1.96
N LEU A 272 1.33 3.11 2.14
CA LEU A 272 1.73 4.31 2.89
C LEU A 272 1.32 4.17 4.35
N VAL A 273 1.92 4.98 5.20
CA VAL A 273 1.58 5.06 6.63
C VAL A 273 1.12 6.48 6.95
N GLY A 274 -0.07 6.61 7.54
CA GLY A 274 -0.58 7.88 8.06
C GLY A 274 0.17 8.34 9.31
N GLU A 275 0.02 9.60 9.71
CA GLU A 275 0.58 10.11 10.99
C GLU A 275 0.04 9.34 12.22
N ASP A 276 -1.13 8.73 12.08
CA ASP A 276 -1.79 7.84 13.05
C ASP A 276 -1.31 6.38 12.98
N CYS A 277 -0.22 6.12 12.25
CA CYS A 277 0.31 4.79 11.95
C CYS A 277 -0.64 3.85 11.17
N GLN A 278 -1.75 4.35 10.64
CA GLN A 278 -2.66 3.52 9.83
C GLN A 278 -2.03 3.19 8.47
N PRO A 279 -2.00 1.91 8.05
CA PRO A 279 -1.50 1.52 6.75
C PRO A 279 -2.56 1.72 5.65
N TRP A 280 -2.19 2.46 4.61
CA TRP A 280 -3.03 2.72 3.43
C TRP A 280 -2.51 1.96 2.22
N LEU A 281 -3.27 0.96 1.76
CA LEU A 281 -2.92 0.18 0.57
C LEU A 281 -2.96 1.05 -0.69
N LEU A 282 -1.83 1.14 -1.40
CA LEU A 282 -1.71 1.90 -2.65
C LEU A 282 -2.00 1.05 -3.88
N GLU A 283 -1.32 -0.10 -3.97
CA GLU A 283 -1.41 -1.03 -5.09
C GLU A 283 -0.91 -2.42 -4.69
N ILE A 284 -1.33 -3.43 -5.45
CA ILE A 284 -0.81 -4.79 -5.37
C ILE A 284 -0.16 -5.12 -6.71
N ASN A 285 1.12 -5.48 -6.65
CA ASN A 285 1.94 -5.84 -7.80
C ASN A 285 2.05 -7.36 -7.91
N SER A 286 1.59 -7.92 -9.04
CA SER A 286 1.99 -9.27 -9.48
C SER A 286 3.48 -9.28 -9.84
N CYS A 287 4.19 -10.37 -9.55
CA CYS A 287 5.61 -10.53 -9.87
C CYS A 287 6.48 -9.37 -9.35
N PRO A 288 6.51 -9.11 -8.02
CA PRO A 288 7.35 -8.05 -7.45
C PRO A 288 8.82 -8.27 -7.80
N THR A 289 9.57 -7.18 -8.01
CA THR A 289 10.99 -7.25 -8.35
C THR A 289 11.79 -7.98 -7.26
N MET A 290 12.59 -8.95 -7.67
CA MET A 290 13.52 -9.69 -6.81
C MET A 290 14.99 -9.31 -7.04
N ARG A 291 15.25 -8.36 -7.94
CA ARG A 291 16.60 -7.85 -8.17
C ARG A 291 17.04 -7.03 -6.95
N PRO A 292 18.20 -7.32 -6.34
CA PRO A 292 18.71 -6.55 -5.22
C PRO A 292 19.10 -5.14 -5.66
N SER A 293 18.70 -4.13 -4.88
CA SER A 293 19.13 -2.74 -5.02
C SER A 293 19.90 -2.22 -3.80
N SER A 294 19.91 -2.98 -2.70
CA SER A 294 20.53 -2.68 -1.42
C SER A 294 20.98 -3.95 -0.71
N ALA A 295 21.74 -3.82 0.37
CA ALA A 295 22.07 -4.96 1.23
C ALA A 295 20.80 -5.57 1.85
N VAL A 296 19.83 -4.73 2.24
CA VAL A 296 18.53 -5.15 2.78
C VAL A 296 17.77 -5.99 1.76
N THR A 297 17.55 -5.46 0.55
CA THR A 297 16.81 -6.19 -0.50
C THR A 297 17.54 -7.44 -0.95
N ARG A 298 18.88 -7.44 -1.01
CA ARG A 298 19.66 -8.66 -1.30
C ARG A 298 19.36 -9.79 -0.33
N ARG A 299 19.38 -9.50 0.97
CA ARG A 299 19.07 -10.49 2.01
C ARG A 299 17.61 -10.93 1.95
N LEU A 300 16.68 -9.96 1.94
CA LEU A 300 15.25 -10.23 2.03
C LEU A 300 14.70 -10.94 0.79
N CYS A 301 15.10 -10.51 -0.42
CA CYS A 301 14.69 -11.17 -1.67
C CYS A 301 15.23 -12.60 -1.75
N ALA A 302 16.47 -12.87 -1.30
CA ALA A 302 17.01 -14.22 -1.26
C ALA A 302 16.24 -15.12 -0.27
N ASN A 303 15.90 -14.57 0.91
CA ASN A 303 15.16 -15.30 1.94
C ASN A 303 13.73 -15.62 1.50
N VAL A 304 12.98 -14.65 0.98
CA VAL A 304 11.58 -14.89 0.55
C VAL A 304 11.52 -15.92 -0.57
N GLN A 305 12.47 -15.90 -1.52
CA GLN A 305 12.55 -16.91 -2.58
C GLN A 305 12.80 -18.31 -2.01
N ARG A 306 13.73 -18.44 -1.05
CA ARG A 306 14.01 -19.72 -0.37
C ARG A 306 12.79 -20.23 0.41
N ASP A 307 12.14 -19.34 1.14
CA ASP A 307 11.00 -19.69 1.99
C ASP A 307 9.75 -20.03 1.16
N ILE A 308 9.61 -19.46 -0.05
CA ILE A 308 8.57 -19.88 -1.01
C ILE A 308 8.78 -21.33 -1.41
N LEU A 309 10.02 -21.75 -1.72
CA LEU A 309 10.30 -23.13 -2.09
C LEU A 309 9.96 -24.09 -0.94
N ARG A 310 10.29 -23.73 0.30
CA ARG A 310 9.87 -24.49 1.50
C ARG A 310 8.36 -24.61 1.61
N LEU A 311 7.65 -23.50 1.39
CA LEU A 311 6.21 -23.43 1.49
C LEU A 311 5.49 -24.28 0.42
N VAL A 312 5.98 -24.28 -0.82
CA VAL A 312 5.27 -24.89 -1.97
C VAL A 312 5.78 -26.27 -2.37
N LEU A 313 7.01 -26.62 -1.97
CA LEU A 313 7.63 -27.93 -2.25
C LEU A 313 7.72 -28.76 -0.96
N ASP A 314 8.50 -28.31 0.02
CA ASP A 314 8.82 -29.12 1.21
C ASP A 314 7.57 -29.47 2.01
N ARG A 315 6.65 -28.51 2.17
CA ARG A 315 5.38 -28.71 2.89
C ARG A 315 4.45 -29.75 2.26
N LYS A 316 4.62 -30.07 0.98
CA LYS A 316 3.85 -31.16 0.34
C LYS A 316 4.26 -32.52 0.89
N ASN A 317 5.54 -32.68 1.21
CA ASN A 317 6.10 -33.94 1.73
C ASN A 317 6.11 -33.97 3.27
N ASN A 318 6.30 -32.80 3.91
CA ASN A 318 6.33 -32.66 5.36
C ASN A 318 5.53 -31.42 5.82
N PRO A 319 4.26 -31.58 6.21
CA PRO A 319 3.40 -30.46 6.61
C PRO A 319 3.90 -29.64 7.81
N THR A 320 4.79 -30.19 8.64
CA THR A 320 5.36 -29.52 9.82
C THR A 320 6.73 -28.89 9.57
N CYS A 321 7.25 -28.95 8.34
CA CYS A 321 8.52 -28.33 8.01
C CYS A 321 8.49 -26.81 8.20
N SER A 322 9.65 -26.23 8.50
CA SER A 322 9.77 -24.77 8.58
C SER A 322 9.42 -24.12 7.24
N ILE A 323 8.55 -23.12 7.28
CA ILE A 323 8.20 -22.25 6.15
C ILE A 323 8.96 -20.91 6.21
N GLY A 324 10.02 -20.86 7.02
CA GLY A 324 10.79 -19.64 7.27
C GLY A 324 9.93 -18.52 7.85
N ALA A 325 9.98 -17.34 7.24
CA ALA A 325 9.27 -16.16 7.74
C ALA A 325 7.80 -16.05 7.26
N PHE A 326 7.26 -17.05 6.57
CA PHE A 326 5.83 -17.06 6.22
C PHE A 326 4.94 -17.34 7.44
N GLU A 327 3.76 -16.74 7.42
CA GLU A 327 2.69 -16.94 8.37
C GLU A 327 1.38 -17.15 7.61
N LEU A 328 0.62 -18.20 7.94
CA LEU A 328 -0.73 -18.38 7.39
C LEU A 328 -1.65 -17.34 8.01
N ILE A 329 -2.20 -16.43 7.21
CA ILE A 329 -3.12 -15.40 7.70
C ILE A 329 -4.58 -15.67 7.33
N TYR A 330 -4.81 -16.53 6.34
CA TYR A 330 -6.14 -16.92 5.93
C TYR A 330 -6.16 -18.25 5.20
N LYS A 331 -7.12 -19.10 5.55
CA LYS A 331 -7.49 -20.29 4.80
C LYS A 331 -9.00 -20.42 4.84
N GLU A 332 -9.64 -20.32 3.69
CA GLU A 332 -11.07 -20.55 3.57
C GLU A 332 -11.40 -22.03 3.85
N VAL A 333 -12.48 -22.28 4.57
CA VAL A 333 -12.97 -23.64 4.83
C VAL A 333 -13.95 -23.99 3.71
N GLY A 334 -13.74 -25.12 3.04
CA GLY A 334 -14.65 -25.57 1.98
C GLY A 334 -16.02 -25.92 2.55
N TRP A 335 -17.09 -25.73 1.77
CA TRP A 335 -18.49 -26.08 2.08
C TRP A 335 -18.75 -27.60 2.20
N GLY A 336 -17.75 -28.42 2.53
CA GLY A 336 -17.80 -29.87 2.46
C GLY A 336 -17.80 -30.65 3.77
N ASP A 337 -17.36 -30.07 4.89
CA ASP A 337 -17.36 -30.74 6.19
C ASP A 337 -18.03 -29.85 7.24
N GLY A 338 -19.01 -30.42 7.93
CA GLY A 338 -20.06 -29.70 8.64
C GLY A 338 -19.64 -28.89 9.86
N GLY A 339 -20.59 -28.05 10.29
CA GLY A 339 -20.63 -27.44 11.62
C GLY A 339 -19.82 -26.16 11.75
N TRP A 340 -20.51 -25.05 12.02
CA TRP A 340 -19.87 -23.83 12.48
C TRP A 340 -19.27 -24.06 13.88
N GLU A 341 -17.99 -24.39 13.96
CA GLU A 341 -17.20 -24.15 15.17
C GLU A 341 -16.34 -22.91 14.97
N LEU A 342 -16.95 -21.76 15.29
CA LEU A 342 -16.17 -20.62 15.76
C LEU A 342 -15.64 -21.01 17.13
N GLY A 343 -14.34 -21.31 17.21
CA GLY A 343 -13.63 -21.42 18.47
C GLY A 343 -13.52 -20.07 19.16
N LEU A 344 -14.59 -19.64 19.82
CA LEU A 344 -14.60 -18.71 20.95
C LEU A 344 -15.66 -19.23 21.94
N PRO A 345 -15.32 -19.51 23.21
CA PRO A 345 -16.26 -20.08 24.16
C PRO A 345 -17.32 -19.04 24.56
N GLY A 346 -18.58 -19.34 24.22
CA GLY A 346 -19.76 -18.77 24.86
C GLY A 346 -20.33 -17.51 24.19
N GLN A 347 -21.30 -17.71 23.28
CA GLN A 347 -22.61 -17.02 23.30
C GLN A 347 -23.50 -17.57 22.16
N ARG A 348 -24.78 -17.79 22.47
CA ARG A 348 -25.80 -18.40 21.59
C ARG A 348 -26.24 -17.45 20.46
N ALA A 349 -26.57 -18.04 19.32
CA ALA A 349 -26.98 -17.39 18.09
C ALA A 349 -28.41 -16.77 18.14
N GLY A 350 -28.53 -15.55 17.65
CA GLY A 350 -29.78 -14.88 17.25
C GLY A 350 -29.88 -14.74 15.72
N ARG A 351 -31.11 -14.83 15.20
CA ARG A 351 -31.48 -14.93 13.77
C ARG A 351 -30.99 -13.78 12.86
N LYS A 352 -30.76 -14.16 11.59
CA LYS A 352 -30.38 -13.33 10.44
C LYS A 352 -31.44 -12.27 10.10
N SER A 353 -31.00 -11.03 9.94
CA SER A 353 -31.59 -10.03 9.04
C SER A 353 -30.50 -9.45 8.14
N ARG A 354 -30.76 -9.43 6.83
CA ARG A 354 -29.90 -8.81 5.81
C ARG A 354 -29.81 -7.32 6.09
N LEU A 355 -28.62 -6.83 6.44
CA LEU A 355 -28.22 -5.44 6.30
C LEU A 355 -26.71 -5.44 6.07
N CYS A 356 -26.33 -5.10 4.83
CA CYS A 356 -24.98 -4.64 4.53
C CYS A 356 -24.80 -3.29 5.24
N SER A 357 -24.19 -3.32 6.42
CA SER A 357 -23.61 -2.14 7.04
C SER A 357 -22.28 -2.57 7.65
N CYS A 358 -21.18 -2.18 7.00
CA CYS A 358 -19.86 -2.22 7.59
C CYS A 358 -19.81 -1.18 8.72
N LEU A 359 -20.22 -1.58 9.91
CA LEU A 359 -19.96 -0.85 11.14
C LEU A 359 -18.81 -1.58 11.86
N TRP A 360 -17.69 -0.88 11.97
CA TRP A 360 -16.67 -1.16 12.98
C TRP A 360 -17.34 -1.15 14.35
N LEU A 361 -17.23 -2.23 15.12
CA LEU A 361 -17.53 -2.19 16.55
C LEU A 361 -16.28 -1.62 17.27
N PRO A 362 -16.42 -0.60 18.11
CA PRO A 362 -15.32 -0.14 18.97
C PRO A 362 -15.00 -1.19 20.05
N PRO A 363 -13.79 -1.18 20.64
CA PRO A 363 -13.45 -2.07 21.74
C PRO A 363 -14.32 -1.77 22.99
N PRO A 364 -14.55 -2.75 23.88
CA PRO A 364 -15.41 -2.55 25.04
C PRO A 364 -14.79 -1.53 26.01
N ASP A 365 -15.58 -0.51 26.36
CA ASP A 365 -15.23 0.50 27.35
C ASP A 365 -14.93 -0.13 28.71
N LYS A 366 -13.91 0.41 29.37
CA LYS A 366 -13.62 0.14 30.78
C LYS A 366 -14.82 0.57 31.63
N ALA A 367 -15.26 -0.34 32.50
CA ALA A 367 -16.31 -0.09 33.47
C ALA A 367 -16.05 1.20 34.26
N VAL A 368 -16.90 2.19 34.06
CA VAL A 368 -17.12 3.29 35.00
C VAL A 368 -18.01 2.71 36.09
N VAL A 369 -17.46 2.58 37.30
CA VAL A 369 -18.26 2.34 38.51
C VAL A 369 -19.08 3.61 38.75
N GLY A 370 -20.39 3.54 38.52
CA GLY A 370 -21.33 4.59 38.89
C GLY A 370 -21.68 4.47 40.37
N GLU A 371 -21.34 5.51 41.13
CA GLU A 371 -22.11 5.93 42.29
C GLU A 371 -23.38 6.63 41.80
N ASP A 372 -24.53 6.23 42.34
CA ASP A 372 -25.77 6.99 42.56
C ASP A 372 -26.78 6.00 43.16
N ALA A 373 -27.66 6.28 44.13
CA ALA A 373 -27.89 7.43 44.99
C ALA A 373 -28.94 7.00 46.05
N ALA A 374 -28.92 7.72 47.19
CA ALA A 374 -30.08 8.15 47.99
C ALA A 374 -30.85 7.21 48.94
N ALA A 375 -31.25 7.86 50.05
CA ALA A 375 -32.40 7.62 50.94
C ALA A 375 -32.21 6.68 52.14
N SER A 376 -31.72 7.24 53.25
CA SER A 376 -32.45 7.41 54.54
C SER A 376 -31.58 8.19 55.53
#